data_AF-A0A2N5CYZ7-F1
#
_entry.id   AF-A0A2N5CYZ7-F1
#
_cell.length_a   1.000
_cell.length_b   1.000
_cell.length_c   1.000
_cell.angle_alpha   90.00
_cell.angle_beta   90.00
_cell.angle_gamma   90.00
#
_symmetry.space_group_name_H-M   'P 1'
#
loop_
_entity.id
_entity.type
_entity.pdbx_description
1 polymer ?
#
loop_
_entity_poly.entity_id
_entity_poly.type
_entity_poly.pdbx_seq_one_letter_code
_entity_poly.pdbx_strand_id
1 'polypeptide(L)'
;MGANEPAEAVAGQELACWPLWRSLKNEFPVWSLVPSWFYSPGAWGYLGVDFLSGFRRNASTRRAFALLEGVGDKTFEAVAALAALNARRQEQMLRAVIIAYLTVPVSATALVAEIVGDDLGTFVRENAMNCLALALTLAAGPISYLLSNWRARQIVGVLDLVRIERAARD
;
A
#
# COMPACT_ATOMS: atom_id res chain seq x y z
N MET A 1 -34.34 -17.49 -25.84
CA MET A 1 -33.55 -18.16 -24.79
C MET A 1 -32.09 -17.96 -25.14
N GLY A 2 -31.32 -17.17 -24.38
CA GLY A 2 -29.87 -17.01 -24.68
C GLY A 2 -29.18 -15.70 -24.25
N ALA A 3 -29.77 -14.83 -23.43
CA ALA A 3 -29.13 -13.55 -23.07
C ALA A 3 -28.84 -13.35 -21.56
N ASN A 4 -29.28 -14.26 -20.67
CA ASN A 4 -29.15 -14.08 -19.22
C ASN A 4 -27.94 -14.79 -18.59
N GLU A 5 -27.38 -15.81 -19.24
CA GLU A 5 -26.24 -16.58 -18.72
C GLU A 5 -24.92 -15.79 -18.55
N PRO A 6 -24.54 -14.80 -19.41
CA PRO A 6 -23.31 -14.04 -19.17
C PRO A 6 -23.45 -13.06 -18.01
N ALA A 7 -24.64 -12.48 -17.78
CA ALA A 7 -24.86 -11.50 -16.74
C ALA A 7 -24.86 -12.14 -15.34
N GLU A 8 -25.49 -13.30 -15.17
CA GLU A 8 -25.48 -14.03 -13.89
C GLU A 8 -24.09 -14.60 -13.55
N ALA A 9 -23.36 -15.12 -14.53
CA ALA A 9 -22.00 -15.61 -14.32
C ALA A 9 -21.02 -14.48 -13.94
N VAL A 10 -21.16 -13.30 -14.57
CA VAL A 10 -20.37 -12.10 -14.24
C VAL A 10 -20.75 -11.57 -12.85
N ALA A 11 -22.05 -11.46 -12.54
CA ALA A 11 -22.50 -11.03 -11.21
C ALA A 11 -22.06 -11.99 -10.09
N GLY A 12 -22.12 -13.30 -10.33
CA GLY A 12 -21.62 -14.31 -9.40
C GLY A 12 -20.11 -14.23 -9.19
N GLN A 13 -19.33 -13.92 -10.24
CA GLN A 13 -17.88 -13.70 -10.15
C GLN A 13 -17.53 -12.39 -9.44
N GLU A 14 -18.24 -11.30 -9.72
CA GLU A 14 -18.09 -10.04 -9.02
C GLU A 14 -18.36 -10.21 -7.53
N LEU A 15 -19.41 -10.94 -7.15
CA LEU A 15 -19.71 -11.23 -5.75
C LEU A 15 -18.63 -12.10 -5.09
N ALA A 16 -17.99 -13.01 -5.82
CA ALA A 16 -16.97 -13.91 -5.28
C ALA A 16 -15.58 -13.24 -5.11
N CYS A 17 -15.23 -12.27 -5.95
CA CYS A 17 -13.91 -11.62 -5.89
C CYS A 17 -13.78 -10.67 -4.69
N TRP A 18 -14.86 -10.01 -4.24
CA TRP A 18 -14.83 -9.07 -3.11
C TRP A 18 -14.54 -9.70 -1.73
N PRO A 19 -15.14 -10.84 -1.35
CA PRO A 19 -14.75 -11.60 -0.16
C PRO A 19 -13.29 -12.04 -0.22
N LEU A 20 -12.86 -12.58 -1.37
CA LEU A 20 -11.47 -13.03 -1.55
C LEU A 20 -10.49 -11.85 -1.42
N TRP A 21 -10.81 -10.71 -2.02
CA TRP A 21 -10.05 -9.47 -1.87
C TRP A 21 -9.96 -9.01 -0.40
N ARG A 22 -11.06 -9.07 0.35
CA ARG A 22 -11.06 -8.71 1.79
C ARG A 22 -10.15 -9.63 2.59
N SER A 23 -10.24 -10.93 2.37
CA SER A 23 -9.35 -11.91 3.03
C SER A 23 -7.89 -11.67 2.65
N LEU A 24 -7.60 -11.43 1.37
CA LEU A 24 -6.25 -11.16 0.89
C LEU A 24 -5.67 -9.89 1.51
N LYS A 25 -6.42 -8.79 1.57
CA LYS A 25 -5.96 -7.54 2.20
C LYS A 25 -5.63 -7.70 3.68
N ASN A 26 -6.39 -8.52 4.40
CA ASN A 26 -6.17 -8.73 5.83
C ASN A 26 -4.82 -9.40 6.13
N GLU A 27 -4.22 -10.09 5.14
CA GLU A 27 -2.87 -10.66 5.25
C GLU A 27 -1.75 -9.62 5.18
N PHE A 28 -2.05 -8.41 4.69
CA PHE A 28 -1.09 -7.32 4.49
C PHE A 28 -1.46 -6.04 5.29
N PRO A 29 -1.57 -6.10 6.64
CA PRO A 29 -1.88 -4.91 7.41
C PRO A 29 -0.72 -3.90 7.34
N VAL A 30 -1.05 -2.62 7.27
CA VAL A 30 -0.05 -1.52 7.23
C VAL A 30 0.77 -1.48 8.53
N TRP A 31 0.14 -1.77 9.67
CA TRP A 31 0.76 -1.77 11.00
C TRP A 31 1.81 -2.87 11.21
N SER A 32 1.74 -3.99 10.47
CA SER A 32 2.75 -5.04 10.58
C SER A 32 4.08 -4.68 9.90
N LEU A 33 4.17 -3.54 9.21
CA LEU A 33 5.42 -3.06 8.62
C LEU A 33 6.43 -2.61 9.68
N VAL A 34 5.97 -1.94 10.73
CA VAL A 34 6.84 -1.29 11.74
C VAL A 34 7.78 -2.30 12.43
N PRO A 35 7.33 -3.50 12.88
CA PRO A 35 8.24 -4.50 13.43
C PRO A 35 9.03 -5.25 12.35
N SER A 36 8.45 -5.45 11.16
CA SER A 36 9.06 -6.28 10.11
C SER A 36 10.35 -5.69 9.52
N TRP A 37 10.50 -4.36 9.55
CA TRP A 37 11.75 -3.66 9.20
C TRP A 37 12.92 -4.00 10.13
N PHE A 38 12.65 -4.25 11.40
CA PHE A 38 13.68 -4.42 12.42
C PHE A 38 13.92 -5.90 12.81
N TYR A 39 12.94 -6.79 12.63
CA TYR A 39 12.96 -8.15 13.23
C TYR A 39 12.90 -9.34 12.25
N SER A 40 12.81 -9.12 10.94
CA SER A 40 12.72 -10.24 9.98
C SER A 40 14.11 -10.63 9.46
N PRO A 41 14.56 -11.89 9.55
CA PRO A 41 15.79 -12.36 8.91
C PRO A 41 15.83 -12.15 7.38
N GLY A 42 14.66 -11.92 6.75
CA GLY A 42 14.51 -11.53 5.34
C GLY A 42 14.65 -10.03 5.06
N ALA A 43 14.74 -9.16 6.07
CA ALA A 43 14.92 -7.72 5.88
C ALA A 43 16.28 -7.39 5.22
N TRP A 44 17.29 -8.22 5.47
CA TRP A 44 18.60 -8.13 4.80
C TRP A 44 18.61 -8.73 3.39
N GLY A 45 17.64 -9.59 3.04
CA GLY A 45 17.42 -10.05 1.66
C GLY A 45 16.80 -8.97 0.76
N TYR A 46 16.20 -7.93 1.36
CA TYR A 46 15.74 -6.73 0.65
C TYR A 46 16.88 -5.78 0.27
N LEU A 47 18.10 -6.01 0.79
CA LEU A 47 19.34 -5.31 0.45
C LEU A 47 20.26 -6.17 -0.45
N GLY A 48 19.68 -6.90 -1.40
CA GLY A 48 20.39 -7.77 -2.33
C GLY A 48 19.78 -7.78 -3.73
N VAL A 49 20.43 -8.47 -4.67
CA VAL A 49 19.99 -8.60 -6.08
C VAL A 49 18.73 -9.48 -6.21
N ASP A 50 18.45 -10.35 -5.22
CA ASP A 50 17.32 -11.28 -5.23
C ASP A 50 16.28 -10.96 -4.14
N PHE A 51 15.38 -10.05 -4.50
CA PHE A 51 14.22 -9.70 -3.69
C PHE A 51 13.13 -10.78 -3.72
N LEU A 52 13.03 -11.56 -4.80
CA LEU A 52 11.93 -12.49 -5.05
C LEU A 52 11.99 -13.71 -4.13
N SER A 53 13.20 -14.24 -3.87
CA SER A 53 13.37 -15.37 -2.94
C SER A 53 12.96 -15.02 -1.51
N GLY A 54 13.32 -13.82 -1.04
CA GLY A 54 12.89 -13.32 0.28
C GLY A 54 11.39 -13.08 0.33
N PHE A 55 10.83 -12.50 -0.73
CA PHE A 55 9.41 -12.23 -0.87
C PHE A 55 8.56 -13.51 -0.88
N ARG A 56 9.01 -14.58 -1.54
CA ARG A 56 8.33 -15.90 -1.56
C ARG A 56 8.30 -16.56 -0.18
N ARG A 57 9.35 -16.40 0.63
CA ARG A 57 9.46 -17.01 1.97
C ARG A 57 8.67 -16.28 3.05
N ASN A 58 8.21 -15.06 2.78
CA ASN A 58 7.47 -14.25 3.73
C ASN A 58 6.15 -14.94 4.16
N ALA A 59 5.84 -14.93 5.46
CA ALA A 59 4.64 -15.57 6.01
C ALA A 59 3.35 -15.02 5.40
N SER A 60 3.27 -13.71 5.15
CA SER A 60 2.13 -13.07 4.49
C SER A 60 1.93 -13.59 3.06
N THR A 61 3.01 -13.69 2.29
CA THR A 61 3.00 -14.30 0.95
C THR A 61 2.55 -15.75 1.00
N ARG A 62 3.08 -16.57 1.91
CA ARG A 62 2.66 -17.98 2.05
C ARG A 62 1.17 -18.13 2.39
N ARG A 63 0.63 -17.28 3.26
CA ARG A 63 -0.81 -17.28 3.59
C ARG A 63 -1.66 -16.84 2.41
N ALA A 64 -1.21 -15.85 1.64
CA ALA A 64 -1.86 -15.47 0.39
C ALA A 64 -1.83 -16.60 -0.66
N PHE A 65 -0.73 -17.34 -0.77
CA PHE A 65 -0.66 -18.53 -1.63
C PHE A 65 -1.68 -19.60 -1.23
N ALA A 66 -1.76 -19.91 0.07
CA ALA A 66 -2.74 -20.86 0.58
C ALA A 66 -4.19 -20.39 0.37
N LEU A 67 -4.46 -19.09 0.52
CA LEU A 67 -5.77 -18.49 0.26
C LEU A 67 -6.19 -18.60 -1.22
N LEU A 68 -5.21 -18.54 -2.12
CA LEU A 68 -5.43 -18.56 -3.57
C LEU A 68 -5.30 -19.96 -4.18
N GLU A 69 -5.01 -20.97 -3.37
CA GLU A 69 -4.95 -22.36 -3.81
C GLU A 69 -6.35 -22.85 -4.21
N GLY A 70 -6.48 -23.47 -5.39
CA GLY A 70 -7.78 -23.93 -5.91
C GLY A 70 -8.74 -22.84 -6.40
N VAL A 71 -8.37 -21.56 -6.35
CA VAL A 71 -9.17 -20.48 -6.93
C VAL A 71 -9.10 -20.55 -8.45
N GLY A 72 -10.26 -20.71 -9.11
CA GLY A 72 -10.36 -20.73 -10.56
C GLY A 72 -9.85 -19.45 -11.23
N ASP A 73 -9.30 -19.58 -12.44
CA ASP A 73 -8.52 -18.52 -13.09
C ASP A 73 -9.31 -17.23 -13.31
N LYS A 74 -10.60 -17.33 -13.65
CA LYS A 74 -11.45 -16.14 -13.83
C LYS A 74 -11.55 -15.29 -12.56
N THR A 75 -11.77 -15.92 -11.40
CA THR A 75 -11.85 -15.23 -10.11
C THR A 75 -10.49 -14.68 -9.70
N PHE A 76 -9.41 -15.44 -9.96
CA PHE A 76 -8.05 -14.98 -9.71
C PHE A 76 -7.70 -13.73 -10.53
N GLU A 77 -8.01 -13.72 -11.83
CA GLU A 77 -7.79 -12.58 -12.72
C GLU A 77 -8.60 -11.35 -12.29
N ALA A 78 -9.85 -11.54 -11.84
CA ALA A 78 -10.65 -10.45 -11.28
C ALA A 78 -9.99 -9.83 -10.02
N VAL A 79 -9.46 -10.66 -9.11
CA VAL A 79 -8.75 -10.17 -7.92
C VAL A 79 -7.42 -9.50 -8.29
N ALA A 80 -6.69 -10.03 -9.28
CA ALA A 80 -5.48 -9.39 -9.81
C ALA A 80 -5.77 -8.02 -10.42
N ALA A 81 -6.86 -7.89 -11.18
CA ALA A 81 -7.31 -6.61 -11.73
C ALA A 81 -7.68 -5.60 -10.62
N LEU A 82 -8.38 -6.06 -9.56
CA LEU A 82 -8.69 -5.24 -8.39
C LEU A 82 -7.42 -4.77 -7.66
N ALA A 83 -6.46 -5.67 -7.45
CA ALA A 83 -5.18 -5.33 -6.81
C ALA A 83 -4.40 -4.30 -7.62
N ALA A 84 -4.33 -4.47 -8.94
CA ALA A 84 -3.66 -3.53 -9.84
C ALA A 84 -4.35 -2.16 -9.85
N LEU A 85 -5.69 -2.13 -9.86
CA LEU A 85 -6.46 -0.88 -9.76
C LEU A 85 -6.20 -0.18 -8.42
N ASN A 86 -6.23 -0.93 -7.30
CA ASN A 86 -5.95 -0.40 -5.98
C ASN A 86 -4.54 0.19 -5.89
N ALA A 87 -3.52 -0.50 -6.41
CA ALA A 87 -2.15 -0.01 -6.44
C ALA A 87 -2.01 1.30 -7.24
N ARG A 88 -2.67 1.41 -8.40
CA ARG A 88 -2.68 2.66 -9.18
C ARG A 88 -3.36 3.81 -8.43
N ARG A 89 -4.49 3.54 -7.75
CA ARG A 89 -5.20 4.56 -6.95
C ARG A 89 -4.38 5.01 -5.75
N GLN A 90 -3.70 4.08 -5.06
CA GLN A 90 -2.80 4.40 -3.95
C GLN A 90 -1.60 5.24 -4.40
N GLU A 91 -1.03 4.93 -5.57
CA GLU A 91 0.06 5.73 -6.15
C GLU A 91 -0.40 7.16 -6.49
N GLN A 92 -1.56 7.31 -7.11
CA GLN A 92 -2.15 8.63 -7.40
C GLN A 92 -2.37 9.44 -6.12
N MET A 93 -2.93 8.79 -5.09
CA MET A 93 -3.22 9.45 -3.83
C MET A 93 -1.93 9.82 -3.07
N LEU A 94 -0.92 8.95 -3.07
CA LEU A 94 0.39 9.24 -2.47
C LEU A 94 1.02 10.49 -3.12
N ARG A 95 0.98 10.59 -4.45
CA ARG A 95 1.50 11.79 -5.15
C ARG A 95 0.74 13.05 -4.76
N ALA A 96 -0.59 12.99 -4.72
CA ALA A 96 -1.41 14.12 -4.31
C ALA A 96 -1.09 14.55 -2.86
N VAL A 97 -0.95 13.59 -1.94
CA VAL A 97 -0.56 13.83 -0.55
C VAL A 97 0.82 14.46 -0.47
N ILE A 98 1.83 13.92 -1.16
CA ILE A 98 3.19 14.49 -1.17
C ILE A 98 3.16 15.94 -1.67
N ILE A 99 2.47 16.20 -2.79
CA ILE A 99 2.36 17.56 -3.35
C ILE A 99 1.72 18.49 -2.32
N ALA A 100 0.56 18.12 -1.76
CA ALA A 100 -0.14 18.93 -0.77
C ALA A 100 0.73 19.21 0.47
N TYR A 101 1.46 18.20 0.96
CA TYR A 101 2.33 18.34 2.13
C TYR A 101 3.61 19.13 1.85
N LEU A 102 4.04 19.27 0.61
CA LEU A 102 5.15 20.15 0.27
C LEU A 102 4.67 21.58 0.01
N THR A 103 3.52 21.76 -0.63
CA THR A 103 3.05 23.09 -1.05
C THR A 103 2.34 23.84 0.07
N VAL A 104 1.44 23.18 0.81
CA VAL A 104 0.62 23.85 1.83
C VAL A 104 1.45 24.37 2.99
N PRO A 105 2.38 23.59 3.62
CA PRO A 105 3.17 24.09 4.73
C PRO A 105 4.11 25.24 4.34
N VAL A 106 4.71 25.18 3.15
CA VAL A 106 5.57 26.26 2.64
C VAL A 106 4.74 27.54 2.42
N SER A 107 3.57 27.42 1.79
CA SER A 107 2.67 28.55 1.56
C SER A 107 2.15 29.15 2.86
N ALA A 108 1.78 28.31 3.82
CA ALA A 108 1.33 28.75 5.14
C ALA A 108 2.45 29.46 5.90
N THR A 109 3.68 28.93 5.86
CA THR A 109 4.84 29.57 6.50
C THR A 109 5.15 30.92 5.88
N ALA A 110 5.07 31.03 4.54
CA ALA A 110 5.28 32.30 3.84
C ALA A 110 4.26 33.36 4.28
N LEU A 111 2.96 33.01 4.32
CA LEU A 111 1.91 33.91 4.78
C LEU A 111 2.11 34.33 6.24
N VAL A 112 2.48 33.40 7.11
CA VAL A 112 2.74 33.71 8.53
C VAL A 112 3.97 34.63 8.67
N ALA A 113 5.01 34.40 7.87
CA ALA A 113 6.19 35.26 7.87
C ALA A 113 5.87 36.70 7.42
N GLU A 114 4.97 36.88 6.43
CA GLU A 114 4.50 38.21 6.02
C GLU A 114 3.72 38.94 7.14
N ILE A 115 2.96 38.19 7.96
CA ILE A 115 2.13 38.77 9.02
C ILE A 115 2.95 39.08 10.28
N VAL A 116 3.85 38.17 10.68
CA VAL A 116 4.55 38.20 11.97
C VAL A 116 5.93 38.83 11.87
N GLY A 117 6.53 38.90 10.68
CA GLY A 117 7.87 39.48 10.48
C GLY A 117 8.97 38.72 11.23
N ASP A 118 9.93 39.46 11.82
CA ASP A 118 11.14 38.90 12.46
C ASP A 118 10.86 38.06 13.73
N ASP A 119 9.68 38.18 14.34
CA ASP A 119 9.32 37.45 15.57
C ASP A 119 9.06 35.95 15.36
N LEU A 120 8.90 35.50 14.10
CA LEU A 120 8.64 34.09 13.80
C LEU A 120 9.80 33.18 14.23
N GLY A 121 11.05 33.65 14.06
CA GLY A 121 12.25 32.89 14.45
C GLY A 121 12.39 32.75 15.96
N THR A 122 12.01 33.79 16.71
CA THR A 122 11.99 33.78 18.18
C THR A 122 10.93 32.83 18.69
N PHE A 123 9.71 32.89 18.13
CA PHE A 123 8.60 32.00 18.49
C PHE A 123 8.96 30.51 18.29
N VAL A 124 9.56 30.15 17.15
CA VAL A 124 9.97 28.78 16.87
C VAL A 124 11.04 28.31 17.86
N ARG A 125 11.97 29.20 18.26
CA ARG A 125 13.01 28.85 19.23
C ARG A 125 12.44 28.62 20.63
N GLU A 126 11.51 29.47 21.05
CA GLU A 126 10.83 29.37 22.36
C GLU A 126 9.88 28.16 22.42
N ASN A 127 9.32 27.76 21.28
CA ASN A 127 8.36 26.66 21.16
C ASN A 127 8.90 25.45 20.40
N ALA A 128 10.21 25.26 20.35
CA ALA A 128 10.87 24.28 19.49
C ALA A 128 10.30 22.85 19.63
N MET A 129 9.98 22.44 20.87
CA MET A 129 9.38 21.12 21.12
C MET A 129 7.98 20.99 20.52
N ASN A 130 7.14 22.02 20.64
CA ASN A 130 5.80 22.04 20.07
C ASN A 130 5.86 22.08 18.54
N CYS A 131 6.78 22.87 17.98
CA CYS A 131 7.02 22.90 16.53
C CYS A 131 7.51 21.54 16.01
N LEU A 132 8.40 20.87 16.72
CA LEU A 132 8.87 19.53 16.36
C LEU A 132 7.74 18.50 16.44
N ALA A 133 6.94 18.52 17.50
CA ALA A 133 5.79 17.63 17.66
C ALA A 133 4.76 17.83 16.53
N LEU A 134 4.49 19.08 16.16
CA LEU A 134 3.64 19.42 15.02
C LEU A 134 4.22 18.89 13.71
N ALA A 135 5.51 19.12 13.46
CA ALA A 135 6.20 18.64 12.25
C ALA A 135 6.15 17.11 12.14
N LEU A 136 6.40 16.39 13.24
CA LEU A 136 6.31 14.93 13.28
C LEU A 136 4.89 14.41 13.05
N THR A 137 3.90 15.08 13.64
CA THR A 137 2.48 14.72 13.45
C THR A 137 2.05 14.94 11.99
N LEU A 138 2.49 16.03 11.38
CA LEU A 138 2.27 16.29 9.95
C LEU A 138 2.98 15.23 9.09
N ALA A 139 4.22 14.87 9.42
CA ALA A 139 4.98 13.86 8.68
C ALA A 139 4.35 12.45 8.75
N ALA A 140 3.59 12.13 9.80
CA ALA A 140 2.92 10.83 9.93
C ALA A 140 1.91 10.56 8.79
N GLY A 141 1.26 11.61 8.27
CA GLY A 141 0.34 11.52 7.14
C GLY A 141 1.00 10.91 5.89
N PRO A 142 1.98 11.59 5.27
CA PRO A 142 2.71 11.09 4.11
C PRO A 142 3.34 9.71 4.33
N ILE A 143 3.90 9.46 5.52
CA ILE A 143 4.48 8.14 5.86
C ILE A 143 3.41 7.05 5.81
N SER A 144 2.22 7.29 6.37
CA SER A 144 1.12 6.31 6.33
C SER A 144 0.69 5.97 4.90
N TYR A 145 0.65 6.97 4.00
CA TYR A 145 0.34 6.77 2.58
C TYR A 145 1.46 6.03 1.85
N LEU A 146 2.72 6.31 2.18
CA LEU A 146 3.87 5.59 1.61
C LEU A 146 3.82 4.10 1.96
N LEU A 147 3.58 3.78 3.24
CA LEU A 147 3.45 2.40 3.71
C LEU A 147 2.24 1.69 3.08
N SER A 148 1.12 2.40 2.93
CA SER A 148 -0.09 1.88 2.28
C SER A 148 0.14 1.59 0.79
N ASN A 149 0.80 2.50 0.06
CA ASN A 149 1.16 2.30 -1.34
C ASN A 149 2.11 1.11 -1.51
N TRP A 150 3.08 0.98 -0.61
CA TRP A 150 3.98 -0.18 -0.63
C TRP A 150 3.23 -1.50 -0.42
N ARG A 151 2.35 -1.60 0.58
CA ARG A 151 1.52 -2.81 0.77
C ARG A 151 0.66 -3.12 -0.45
N ALA A 152 0.07 -2.10 -1.07
CA ALA A 152 -0.73 -2.28 -2.29
C ALA A 152 0.08 -2.91 -3.42
N ARG A 153 1.34 -2.48 -3.61
CA ARG A 153 2.26 -3.07 -4.60
C ARG A 153 2.73 -4.47 -4.22
N GLN A 154 2.92 -4.75 -2.93
CA GLN A 154 3.23 -6.11 -2.48
C GLN A 154 2.12 -7.10 -2.82
N ILE A 155 0.85 -6.72 -2.63
CA ILE A 155 -0.28 -7.60 -3.01
C ILE A 155 -0.23 -7.93 -4.51
N VAL A 156 0.03 -6.93 -5.37
CA VAL A 156 0.21 -7.16 -6.81
C VAL A 156 1.37 -8.13 -7.07
N GLY A 157 2.53 -7.91 -6.45
CA GLY A 157 3.69 -8.78 -6.61
C GLY A 157 3.43 -10.23 -6.17
N VAL A 158 2.64 -10.46 -5.11
CA VAL A 158 2.25 -11.82 -4.70
C VAL A 158 1.37 -12.47 -5.76
N LEU A 159 0.40 -11.74 -6.31
CA LEU A 159 -0.46 -12.27 -7.35
C LEU A 159 0.33 -12.60 -8.63
N ASP A 160 1.27 -11.75 -9.03
CA ASP A 160 2.15 -12.05 -10.16
C ASP A 160 3.00 -13.30 -9.91
N LEU A 161 3.51 -13.49 -8.68
CA LEU A 161 4.26 -14.69 -8.32
C LEU A 161 3.38 -15.95 -8.37
N VAL A 162 2.13 -15.88 -7.87
CA VAL A 162 1.18 -17.00 -7.96
C VAL A 162 0.89 -17.33 -9.42
N ARG A 163 0.69 -16.31 -10.28
CA ARG A 163 0.46 -16.51 -11.72
C ARG A 163 1.63 -17.23 -12.37
N ILE A 164 2.86 -16.81 -12.09
CA ILE A 164 4.08 -17.44 -12.61
C ILE A 164 4.18 -18.90 -12.14
N GLU A 165 3.90 -19.19 -10.86
CA GLU A 165 3.96 -20.56 -10.33
C GLU A 165 2.85 -21.47 -10.87
N ARG A 166 1.66 -20.94 -11.17
CA ARG A 166 0.60 -21.69 -11.86
C ARG A 166 1.02 -22.05 -13.28
N ALA A 167 1.50 -21.06 -14.05
CA ALA A 167 1.94 -21.27 -15.42
C ALA A 167 3.15 -22.22 -15.56
N ALA A 168 3.94 -22.41 -14.50
CA ALA A 168 5.04 -23.37 -14.49
C ALA A 168 4.63 -24.80 -14.11
N ARG A 169 3.39 -25.00 -13.62
CA ARG A 169 2.84 -26.31 -13.24
C ARG A 169 1.97 -26.93 -14.34
N ASP A 170 1.44 -26.09 -15.23
CA ASP A 170 0.73 -26.49 -16.46
C ASP A 170 1.72 -26.87 -17.58
#